data_AF-A0A2S8HV34-F1
#
_entry.id   AF-A0A2S8HV34-F1
#
_cell.length_a   1.000
_cell.length_b   1.000
_cell.length_c   1.000
_cell.angle_alpha   90.00
_cell.angle_beta   90.00
_cell.angle_gamma   90.00
#
_symmetry.space_group_name_H-M   'P 1'
#
loop_
_entity.id
_entity.type
_entity.pdbx_description
1 polymer ?
#
loop_
_entity_poly.entity_id
_entity_poly.type
_entity_poly.pdbx_seq_one_letter_code
_entity_poly.pdbx_strand_id
1 'polypeptide(L)'
;MKDDFDFSSKFEYDVEVYDDDQGVIGQGQLSFGDGTLIRIQFDLTQHYEAPQREFSILKAKAKDGQKLTLLNCELERYSLYADFVVLGDIESEITYFHIKYGDASDWFLRGQYVAGQIGENISWKNQVPQLSVSVNTTDENFSLKTDTIGSLTKRGEDHVIHEHTRFIFERTDGGFSVKEVKEKSFELSTLLSVLTANAISIANVWVGCGASYAMPIYFSAFRKVDRESSRGEFWLSCLAQRHSLDDKWQSVFDRYYASNYRKTSWVRLAGMQRYEGFWEFKILGYVSLLDEYVSSYAAMANQKTTKAESKRVTKFVEQLKLLKHPLNDAQFKDIESLVGTVFLMSRDLTFREKYDYAIGLTDKDILKVINLTNDDFSLIKRIRDKVAHGDTPDLADTSYQEIHFIVEKIALLMTYWAHVDLGFSPSEFSTALMRTHNHLRFNPKLDKIYLERITNSAQFIPVSEELFVKFASGDGPIINACFTQSLNGELTYSEEYKAMYEAWIKDRSRASNKIIDAFGVAPERFSAVGSLYLEHGDEIKELHGAYIIRDV
;
A
#
# COMPACT_ATOMS: atom_id res chain seq x y z
N MET A 1 -17.57 -17.28 -23.08
CA MET A 1 -16.41 -17.65 -22.26
C MET A 1 -16.89 -18.76 -21.36
N LYS A 2 -16.24 -19.95 -21.37
CA LYS A 2 -16.55 -21.02 -20.40
C LYS A 2 -16.39 -20.46 -18.98
N ASP A 3 -17.21 -20.92 -18.05
CA ASP A 3 -17.34 -20.40 -16.69
C ASP A 3 -15.96 -20.18 -16.05
N ASP A 4 -15.76 -18.97 -15.54
CA ASP A 4 -14.53 -18.55 -14.90
C ASP A 4 -14.76 -18.48 -13.39
N PHE A 5 -13.76 -18.84 -12.58
CA PHE A 5 -13.88 -18.75 -11.13
C PHE A 5 -13.55 -17.33 -10.68
N ASP A 6 -14.57 -16.48 -10.57
CA ASP A 6 -14.47 -15.21 -9.85
C ASP A 6 -14.43 -15.48 -8.34
N PHE A 7 -13.29 -15.20 -7.71
CA PHE A 7 -13.04 -15.47 -6.30
C PHE A 7 -14.01 -14.72 -5.36
N SER A 8 -14.69 -13.67 -5.84
CA SER A 8 -15.73 -12.94 -5.10
C SER A 8 -17.13 -13.55 -5.22
N SER A 9 -17.34 -14.44 -6.18
CA SER A 9 -18.60 -15.16 -6.36
C SER A 9 -18.64 -16.42 -5.50
N LYS A 10 -19.85 -16.84 -5.12
CA LYS A 10 -20.09 -18.16 -4.51
C LYS A 10 -20.48 -19.16 -5.59
N PHE A 11 -19.92 -20.35 -5.49
CA PHE A 11 -20.19 -21.46 -6.39
C PHE A 11 -20.75 -22.64 -5.60
N GLU A 12 -21.80 -23.24 -6.13
CA GLU A 12 -22.43 -24.43 -5.58
C GLU A 12 -22.71 -25.41 -6.74
N TYR A 13 -22.23 -26.64 -6.60
CA TYR A 13 -22.40 -27.71 -7.58
C TYR A 13 -22.86 -28.99 -6.89
N ASP A 14 -23.92 -29.61 -7.39
CA ASP A 14 -24.22 -30.99 -7.05
C ASP A 14 -23.27 -31.91 -7.82
N VAL A 15 -22.44 -32.68 -7.12
CA VAL A 15 -21.35 -33.45 -7.71
C VAL A 15 -21.36 -34.91 -7.27
N GLU A 16 -20.93 -35.78 -8.18
CA GLU A 16 -20.46 -37.13 -7.88
C GLU A 16 -18.94 -37.12 -7.83
N VAL A 17 -18.37 -37.54 -6.70
CA VAL A 17 -16.93 -37.57 -6.44
C VAL A 17 -16.42 -38.99 -6.65
N TYR A 18 -15.33 -39.11 -7.39
CA TYR A 18 -14.68 -40.38 -7.68
C TYR A 18 -13.15 -40.24 -7.66
N ASP A 19 -12.51 -41.35 -7.35
CA ASP A 19 -11.08 -41.56 -7.48
C ASP A 19 -10.85 -42.49 -8.68
N ASP A 20 -9.87 -42.18 -9.53
CA ASP A 20 -9.64 -42.93 -10.76
C ASP A 20 -9.26 -44.40 -10.49
N ASP A 21 -8.67 -44.70 -9.33
CA ASP A 21 -8.26 -46.05 -8.93
C ASP A 21 -9.34 -46.78 -8.11
N GLN A 22 -10.08 -46.06 -7.26
CA GLN A 22 -11.02 -46.64 -6.28
C GLN A 22 -12.49 -46.53 -6.68
N GLY A 23 -12.81 -45.77 -7.74
CA GLY A 23 -14.17 -45.56 -8.21
C GLY A 23 -14.93 -44.48 -7.43
N VAL A 24 -16.26 -44.59 -7.38
CA VAL A 24 -17.12 -43.56 -6.79
C VAL A 24 -16.97 -43.54 -5.27
N ILE A 25 -16.61 -42.38 -4.72
CA ILE A 25 -16.51 -42.13 -3.28
C ILE A 25 -17.87 -41.73 -2.72
N GLY A 26 -18.63 -40.91 -3.44
CA GLY A 26 -19.96 -40.50 -3.01
C GLY A 26 -20.51 -39.26 -3.71
N GLN A 27 -21.76 -38.92 -3.40
CA GLN A 27 -22.47 -37.76 -3.96
C GLN A 27 -22.77 -36.72 -2.88
N GLY A 28 -22.71 -35.44 -3.28
CA GLY A 28 -22.96 -34.32 -2.37
C GLY A 28 -22.93 -32.95 -3.06
N GLN A 29 -22.97 -31.89 -2.25
CA GLN A 29 -22.92 -30.50 -2.71
C GLN A 29 -21.51 -29.92 -2.48
N LEU A 30 -20.81 -29.59 -3.56
CA LEU A 30 -19.57 -28.82 -3.56
C LEU A 30 -19.88 -27.33 -3.43
N SER A 31 -19.25 -26.66 -2.48
CA SER A 31 -19.38 -25.22 -2.24
C SER A 31 -17.99 -24.58 -2.07
N PHE A 32 -17.78 -23.41 -2.70
CA PHE A 32 -16.57 -22.60 -2.58
C PHE A 32 -16.80 -21.15 -3.04
N GLY A 33 -15.81 -20.27 -2.87
CA GLY A 33 -15.90 -18.86 -3.28
C GLY A 33 -16.23 -17.89 -2.14
N ASP A 34 -16.15 -16.57 -2.38
CA ASP A 34 -16.44 -15.52 -1.38
C ASP A 34 -15.69 -15.70 -0.03
N GLY A 35 -14.41 -16.07 -0.12
CA GLY A 35 -13.55 -16.33 1.03
C GLY A 35 -13.93 -17.55 1.88
N THR A 36 -14.79 -18.44 1.39
CA THR A 36 -15.11 -19.70 2.06
C THR A 36 -14.09 -20.79 1.75
N LEU A 37 -14.08 -21.84 2.58
CA LEU A 37 -13.30 -23.05 2.32
C LEU A 37 -13.99 -23.87 1.23
N ILE A 38 -13.20 -24.60 0.44
CA ILE A 38 -13.75 -25.57 -0.51
C ILE A 38 -14.24 -26.78 0.28
N ARG A 39 -15.52 -27.09 0.16
CA ARG A 39 -16.14 -28.19 0.89
C ARG A 39 -17.17 -28.90 0.05
N ILE A 40 -17.14 -30.23 0.11
CA ILE A 40 -18.26 -31.08 -0.30
C ILE A 40 -18.98 -31.55 0.95
N GLN A 41 -20.28 -31.25 1.04
CA GLN A 41 -21.16 -31.86 2.01
C GLN A 41 -21.82 -33.08 1.38
N PHE A 42 -21.50 -34.25 1.91
CA PHE A 42 -22.02 -35.52 1.46
C PHE A 42 -23.46 -35.79 1.95
N ASP A 43 -24.26 -36.49 1.15
CA ASP A 43 -25.62 -36.93 1.46
C ASP A 43 -25.69 -38.01 2.55
N LEU A 44 -26.33 -37.71 3.69
CA LEU A 44 -26.39 -38.58 4.88
C LEU A 44 -27.03 -39.97 4.66
N THR A 45 -27.64 -40.21 3.50
CA THR A 45 -28.32 -41.46 3.15
C THR A 45 -27.42 -42.49 2.46
N GLN A 46 -26.20 -42.12 2.07
CA GLN A 46 -25.24 -43.03 1.42
C GLN A 46 -24.19 -43.53 2.42
N HIS A 47 -23.78 -44.80 2.28
CA HIS A 47 -22.65 -45.36 3.04
C HIS A 47 -21.35 -44.93 2.35
N TYR A 48 -20.47 -44.27 3.11
CA TYR A 48 -19.18 -43.78 2.64
C TYR A 48 -18.08 -44.73 3.07
N GLU A 49 -17.45 -45.43 2.12
CA GLU A 49 -16.24 -46.19 2.37
C GLU A 49 -15.08 -45.52 1.63
N ALA A 50 -14.35 -44.66 2.33
CA ALA A 50 -13.07 -44.17 1.87
C ALA A 50 -11.97 -44.97 2.59
N PRO A 51 -11.05 -45.63 1.87
CA PRO A 51 -10.00 -46.45 2.48
C PRO A 51 -8.94 -45.59 3.20
N GLN A 52 -8.90 -44.29 2.92
CA GLN A 52 -7.95 -43.34 3.49
C GLN A 52 -8.62 -41.98 3.76
N ARG A 53 -8.01 -41.19 4.64
CA ARG A 53 -8.50 -39.88 5.05
C ARG A 53 -8.05 -38.75 4.11
N GLU A 54 -6.87 -38.90 3.52
CA GLU A 54 -6.23 -37.89 2.68
C GLU A 54 -6.12 -38.39 1.25
N PHE A 55 -6.42 -37.52 0.29
CA PHE A 55 -6.31 -37.80 -1.14
C PHE A 55 -5.56 -36.66 -1.82
N SER A 56 -4.53 -36.96 -2.61
CA SER A 56 -3.81 -35.93 -3.35
C SER A 56 -4.68 -35.29 -4.44
N ILE A 57 -5.47 -36.11 -5.13
CA ILE A 57 -6.32 -35.71 -6.25
C ILE A 57 -7.63 -36.49 -6.16
N LEU A 58 -8.76 -35.81 -6.33
CA LEU A 58 -10.06 -36.43 -6.56
C LEU A 58 -10.73 -35.76 -7.76
N LYS A 59 -11.58 -36.51 -8.46
CA LYS A 59 -12.38 -36.01 -9.57
C LYS A 59 -13.82 -35.84 -9.12
N ALA A 60 -14.46 -34.79 -9.62
CA ALA A 60 -15.86 -34.52 -9.38
C ALA A 60 -16.55 -34.23 -10.71
N LYS A 61 -17.74 -34.81 -10.89
CA LYS A 61 -18.59 -34.57 -12.06
C LYS A 61 -19.88 -33.90 -11.61
N ALA A 62 -20.10 -32.68 -12.08
CA ALA A 62 -21.34 -31.95 -11.85
C ALA A 62 -22.48 -32.53 -12.71
N LYS A 63 -23.73 -32.28 -12.30
CA LYS A 63 -24.94 -32.76 -13.01
C LYS A 63 -25.02 -32.30 -14.46
N ASP A 64 -24.48 -31.13 -14.78
CA ASP A 64 -24.42 -30.58 -16.14
C ASP A 64 -23.29 -31.18 -17.01
N GLY A 65 -22.51 -32.11 -16.45
CA GLY A 65 -21.40 -32.77 -17.10
C GLY A 65 -20.07 -32.03 -16.96
N GLN A 66 -20.01 -30.89 -16.27
CA GLN A 66 -18.74 -30.23 -15.97
C GLN A 66 -17.85 -31.14 -15.11
N LYS A 67 -16.57 -31.21 -15.49
CA LYS A 67 -15.55 -31.95 -14.74
C LYS A 67 -14.75 -30.99 -13.87
N LEU A 68 -14.54 -31.38 -12.64
CA LEU A 68 -13.80 -30.64 -11.63
C LEU A 68 -12.72 -31.57 -11.07
N THR A 69 -11.52 -31.02 -10.88
CA THR A 69 -10.44 -31.70 -10.14
C THR A 69 -10.28 -31.03 -8.78
N LEU A 70 -10.36 -31.82 -7.71
CA LEU A 70 -10.11 -31.41 -6.34
C LEU A 70 -8.71 -31.85 -5.95
N LEU A 71 -7.94 -30.98 -5.29
CA LEU A 71 -6.54 -31.26 -4.95
C LEU A 71 -6.30 -31.07 -3.45
N ASN A 72 -5.43 -31.91 -2.88
CA ASN A 72 -5.12 -31.99 -1.45
C ASN A 72 -6.40 -32.07 -0.62
N CYS A 73 -7.12 -33.17 -0.77
CA CYS A 73 -8.39 -33.37 -0.12
C CYS A 73 -8.23 -34.08 1.23
N GLU A 74 -9.01 -33.65 2.21
CA GLU A 74 -9.13 -34.29 3.52
C GLU A 74 -10.59 -34.62 3.81
N LEU A 75 -10.86 -35.90 4.12
CA LEU A 75 -12.18 -36.38 4.50
C LEU A 75 -12.35 -36.30 6.02
N GLU A 76 -13.35 -35.56 6.48
CA GLU A 76 -13.74 -35.51 7.89
C GLU A 76 -15.24 -35.82 8.04
N ARG A 77 -15.54 -36.99 8.60
CA ARG A 77 -16.92 -37.50 8.80
C ARG A 77 -17.71 -37.55 7.49
N TYR A 78 -18.58 -36.55 7.28
CA TYR A 78 -19.48 -36.41 6.12
C TYR A 78 -19.14 -35.17 5.29
N SER A 79 -17.90 -34.68 5.39
CA SER A 79 -17.42 -33.54 4.63
C SER A 79 -16.06 -33.84 4.03
N LEU A 80 -15.90 -33.51 2.76
CA LEU A 80 -14.59 -33.48 2.10
C LEU A 80 -14.16 -32.02 1.99
N TYR A 81 -12.96 -31.71 2.47
CA TYR A 81 -12.33 -30.42 2.26
C TYR A 81 -11.25 -30.56 1.20
N ALA A 82 -11.03 -29.52 0.40
CA ALA A 82 -9.93 -29.48 -0.56
C ALA A 82 -9.20 -28.13 -0.46
N ASP A 83 -7.91 -28.11 -0.80
CA ASP A 83 -7.17 -26.84 -0.88
C ASP A 83 -7.46 -26.11 -2.20
N PHE A 84 -7.76 -26.86 -3.26
CA PHE A 84 -7.98 -26.33 -4.61
C PHE A 84 -9.13 -27.02 -5.36
N VAL A 85 -9.79 -26.25 -6.24
CA VAL A 85 -10.72 -26.74 -7.27
C VAL A 85 -10.25 -26.25 -8.62
N VAL A 86 -10.19 -27.13 -9.61
CA VAL A 86 -9.85 -26.79 -11.00
C VAL A 86 -11.03 -27.16 -11.89
N LEU A 87 -11.42 -26.26 -12.78
CA LEU A 87 -12.42 -26.57 -13.80
C LEU A 87 -11.74 -27.28 -14.98
N GLY A 88 -11.75 -28.61 -14.93
CA GLY A 88 -11.08 -29.49 -15.90
C GLY A 88 -10.21 -30.54 -15.23
N ASP A 89 -9.39 -31.21 -16.04
CA ASP A 89 -8.48 -32.26 -15.63
C ASP A 89 -7.03 -31.73 -15.66
N ILE A 90 -6.32 -31.78 -14.51
CA ILE A 90 -4.87 -31.55 -14.46
C ILE A 90 -4.16 -32.90 -14.52
N GLU A 91 -3.56 -33.20 -15.67
CA GLU A 91 -2.82 -34.45 -15.91
C GLU A 91 -1.32 -34.24 -16.09
N SER A 92 -0.87 -32.98 -16.14
CA SER A 92 0.54 -32.62 -16.37
C SER A 92 0.95 -31.44 -15.51
N GLU A 93 2.25 -31.17 -15.49
CA GLU A 93 2.84 -30.09 -14.71
C GLU A 93 2.36 -28.71 -15.16
N ILE A 94 2.14 -27.79 -14.22
CA ILE A 94 1.68 -26.43 -14.51
C ILE A 94 2.88 -25.62 -15.01
N THR A 95 2.98 -25.41 -16.31
CA THR A 95 4.12 -24.68 -16.92
C THR A 95 3.99 -23.17 -16.81
N TYR A 96 2.76 -22.67 -16.74
CA TYR A 96 2.45 -21.25 -16.58
C TYR A 96 1.12 -21.05 -15.87
N PHE A 97 0.90 -19.88 -15.31
CA PHE A 97 -0.41 -19.50 -14.79
C PHE A 97 -0.64 -18.00 -14.90
N HIS A 98 -1.90 -17.64 -15.04
CA HIS A 98 -2.37 -16.26 -15.21
C HIS A 98 -3.14 -15.84 -13.98
N ILE A 99 -2.97 -14.58 -13.58
CA ILE A 99 -3.72 -13.98 -12.49
C ILE A 99 -4.36 -12.70 -12.98
N LYS A 100 -5.64 -12.52 -12.63
CA LYS A 100 -6.30 -11.24 -12.67
C LYS A 100 -6.51 -10.78 -11.23
N TYR A 101 -6.07 -9.56 -10.92
CA TYR A 101 -6.33 -8.92 -9.64
C TYR A 101 -7.49 -7.94 -9.75
N GLY A 102 -8.31 -7.87 -8.71
CA GLY A 102 -9.37 -6.89 -8.58
C GLY A 102 -8.79 -5.48 -8.57
N ASP A 103 -9.38 -4.60 -9.40
CA ASP A 103 -9.06 -3.18 -9.58
C ASP A 103 -7.63 -2.84 -10.04
N ALA A 104 -6.69 -3.79 -10.01
CA ALA A 104 -5.31 -3.55 -10.46
C ALA A 104 -5.24 -3.13 -11.93
N SER A 105 -6.21 -3.55 -12.77
CA SER A 105 -6.29 -3.13 -14.17
C SER A 105 -6.49 -1.63 -14.32
N ASP A 106 -7.29 -1.00 -13.44
CA ASP A 106 -7.53 0.44 -13.46
C ASP A 106 -6.25 1.24 -13.14
N TRP A 107 -5.48 0.75 -12.18
CA TRP A 107 -4.16 1.29 -11.86
C TRP A 107 -3.13 1.04 -12.97
N PHE A 108 -3.12 -0.15 -13.56
CA PHE A 108 -2.11 -0.56 -14.54
C PHE A 108 -2.32 0.08 -15.90
N LEU A 109 -3.57 0.16 -16.37
CA LEU A 109 -3.94 0.72 -17.68
C LEU A 109 -4.13 2.25 -17.65
N ARG A 110 -3.81 2.91 -16.53
CA ARG A 110 -3.97 4.35 -16.38
C ARG A 110 -3.27 5.12 -17.50
N GLY A 111 -4.03 5.95 -18.20
CA GLY A 111 -3.56 6.83 -19.27
C GLY A 111 -3.72 6.26 -20.67
N GLN A 112 -4.06 4.97 -20.81
CA GLN A 112 -4.53 4.38 -22.05
C GLN A 112 -5.98 4.79 -22.32
N TYR A 113 -6.30 5.08 -23.58
CA TYR A 113 -7.66 5.43 -24.00
C TYR A 113 -7.94 5.02 -25.45
N VAL A 114 -9.22 4.85 -25.76
CA VAL A 114 -9.68 4.60 -27.14
C VAL A 114 -9.76 5.92 -27.89
N ALA A 115 -9.18 5.98 -29.08
CA ALA A 115 -9.37 7.08 -30.03
C ALA A 115 -9.75 6.57 -31.41
N GLY A 116 -10.54 7.36 -32.12
CA GLY A 116 -11.03 7.04 -33.47
C GLY A 116 -12.51 7.35 -33.62
N GLN A 117 -13.08 6.89 -34.72
CA GLN A 117 -14.50 7.08 -35.05
C GLN A 117 -15.24 5.75 -34.96
N ILE A 118 -16.25 5.69 -34.09
CA ILE A 118 -17.11 4.51 -33.92
C ILE A 118 -17.75 4.16 -35.28
N GLY A 119 -17.64 2.90 -35.69
CA GLY A 119 -18.15 2.41 -36.97
C GLY A 119 -17.16 2.46 -38.14
N GLU A 120 -16.00 3.12 -37.96
CA GLU A 120 -14.93 3.17 -38.96
C GLU A 120 -13.65 2.51 -38.44
N ASN A 121 -12.98 3.17 -37.50
CA ASN A 121 -11.75 2.69 -36.89
C ASN A 121 -11.66 3.16 -35.42
N ILE A 122 -11.29 2.23 -34.55
CA ILE A 122 -10.95 2.54 -33.16
C ILE A 122 -9.57 1.96 -32.88
N SER A 123 -8.75 2.72 -32.15
CA SER A 123 -7.39 2.33 -31.80
C SER A 123 -7.07 2.74 -30.38
N TRP A 124 -6.25 1.94 -29.72
CA TRP A 124 -5.71 2.30 -28.41
C TRP A 124 -4.60 3.33 -28.57
N LYS A 125 -4.67 4.41 -27.80
CA LYS A 125 -3.63 5.42 -27.66
C LYS A 125 -3.01 5.32 -26.27
N ASN A 126 -1.75 5.74 -26.18
CA ASN A 126 -0.93 5.66 -24.96
C ASN A 126 -0.92 4.24 -24.38
N GLN A 127 -0.68 3.24 -25.24
CA GLN A 127 -0.59 1.86 -24.81
C GLN A 127 0.49 1.73 -23.73
N VAL A 128 0.05 1.16 -22.61
CA VAL A 128 0.88 0.95 -21.43
C VAL A 128 1.94 -0.11 -21.74
N PRO A 129 3.24 0.15 -21.51
CA PRO A 129 4.27 -0.87 -21.65
C PRO A 129 3.97 -2.12 -20.83
N GLN A 130 4.20 -3.30 -21.41
CA GLN A 130 4.10 -4.54 -20.68
C GLN A 130 5.21 -4.61 -19.62
N LEU A 131 4.86 -4.98 -18.39
CA LEU A 131 5.84 -5.44 -17.41
C LEU A 131 6.42 -6.76 -17.92
N SER A 132 7.75 -6.88 -17.83
CA SER A 132 8.47 -8.13 -18.07
C SER A 132 9.66 -8.16 -17.13
N VAL A 133 9.70 -9.16 -16.25
CA VAL A 133 10.76 -9.37 -15.27
C VAL A 133 11.15 -10.83 -15.21
N SER A 134 12.40 -11.10 -14.90
CA SER A 134 12.92 -12.45 -14.65
C SER A 134 13.45 -12.53 -13.23
N VAL A 135 13.00 -13.50 -12.45
CA VAL A 135 13.45 -13.72 -11.08
C VAL A 135 14.31 -14.99 -11.07
N ASN A 136 15.59 -14.82 -10.74
CA ASN A 136 16.55 -15.91 -10.63
C ASN A 136 17.32 -15.77 -9.31
N THR A 137 16.91 -16.54 -8.31
CA THR A 137 17.55 -16.65 -6.99
C THR A 137 17.86 -18.11 -6.71
N THR A 138 18.51 -18.42 -5.58
CA THR A 138 18.80 -19.81 -5.21
C THR A 138 17.56 -20.68 -5.08
N ASP A 139 16.43 -20.07 -4.70
CA ASP A 139 15.19 -20.78 -4.36
C ASP A 139 14.07 -20.55 -5.40
N GLU A 140 14.28 -19.64 -6.35
CA GLU A 140 13.24 -19.15 -7.26
C GLU A 140 13.80 -18.99 -8.67
N ASN A 141 13.19 -19.64 -9.65
CA ASN A 141 13.44 -19.40 -11.06
C ASN A 141 12.09 -19.30 -11.80
N PHE A 142 11.75 -18.12 -12.31
CA PHE A 142 10.57 -17.90 -13.15
C PHE A 142 10.63 -16.51 -13.81
N SER A 143 9.78 -16.30 -14.80
CA SER A 143 9.51 -14.98 -15.38
C SER A 143 8.08 -14.54 -15.09
N LEU A 144 7.88 -13.22 -14.99
CA LEU A 144 6.57 -12.61 -14.88
C LEU A 144 6.42 -11.55 -15.98
N LYS A 145 5.31 -11.61 -16.70
CA LYS A 145 4.93 -10.58 -17.67
C LYS A 145 3.49 -10.15 -17.50
N THR A 146 3.12 -9.03 -18.09
CA THR A 146 1.71 -8.60 -18.17
C THR A 146 1.20 -8.61 -19.60
N ASP A 147 -0.06 -8.99 -19.77
CA ASP A 147 -0.78 -8.86 -21.03
C ASP A 147 -2.11 -8.13 -20.83
N THR A 148 -2.55 -7.39 -21.85
CA THR A 148 -3.80 -6.64 -21.84
C THR A 148 -4.83 -7.37 -22.68
N ILE A 149 -5.90 -7.84 -22.04
CA ILE A 149 -6.96 -8.59 -22.69
C ILE A 149 -8.17 -7.68 -22.86
N GLY A 150 -8.63 -7.54 -24.10
CA GLY A 150 -9.86 -6.85 -24.45
C GLY A 150 -10.96 -7.83 -24.85
N SER A 151 -12.21 -7.52 -24.50
CA SER A 151 -13.38 -8.18 -25.06
C SER A 151 -14.50 -7.18 -25.33
N LEU A 152 -15.40 -7.54 -26.24
CA LEU A 152 -16.54 -6.70 -26.63
C LEU A 152 -17.83 -7.40 -26.25
N THR A 153 -18.70 -6.73 -25.51
CA THR A 153 -20.07 -7.20 -25.26
C THR A 153 -21.06 -6.19 -25.79
N LYS A 154 -22.12 -6.66 -26.44
CA LYS A 154 -23.24 -5.81 -26.86
C LYS A 154 -24.27 -5.73 -25.74
N ARG A 155 -24.68 -4.52 -25.34
CA ARG A 155 -25.76 -4.25 -24.39
C ARG A 155 -26.82 -3.38 -25.07
N GLY A 156 -27.84 -4.02 -25.64
CA GLY A 156 -28.83 -3.30 -26.46
C GLY A 156 -28.20 -2.77 -27.74
N GLU A 157 -28.24 -1.45 -27.94
CA GLU A 157 -27.55 -0.77 -29.06
C GLU A 157 -26.08 -0.45 -28.74
N ASP A 158 -25.72 -0.44 -27.45
CA ASP A 158 -24.38 -0.09 -27.02
C ASP A 158 -23.39 -1.25 -27.16
N HIS A 159 -22.14 -0.90 -27.45
CA HIS A 159 -21.01 -1.82 -27.35
C HIS A 159 -20.16 -1.43 -26.14
N VAL A 160 -19.94 -2.38 -25.24
CA VAL A 160 -19.10 -2.22 -24.06
C VAL A 160 -17.80 -2.96 -24.30
N ILE A 161 -16.69 -2.22 -24.25
CA ILE A 161 -15.34 -2.77 -24.28
C ILE A 161 -14.95 -3.07 -22.83
N HIS A 162 -14.57 -4.32 -22.56
CA HIS A 162 -14.00 -4.73 -21.28
C HIS A 162 -12.51 -4.95 -21.46
N GLU A 163 -11.71 -4.28 -20.65
CA GLU A 163 -10.27 -4.47 -20.61
C GLU A 163 -9.81 -4.89 -19.23
N HIS A 164 -8.83 -5.79 -19.18
CA HIS A 164 -8.12 -6.10 -17.96
C HIS A 164 -6.69 -6.51 -18.23
N THR A 165 -5.84 -6.32 -17.22
CA THR A 165 -4.46 -6.79 -17.21
C THR A 165 -4.40 -8.19 -16.60
N ARG A 166 -3.70 -9.11 -17.27
CA ARG A 166 -3.32 -10.42 -16.73
C ARG A 166 -1.84 -10.42 -16.39
N PHE A 167 -1.52 -10.95 -15.21
CA PHE A 167 -0.16 -11.22 -14.77
C PHE A 167 0.16 -12.69 -15.06
N ILE A 168 1.20 -12.95 -15.84
CA ILE A 168 1.51 -14.26 -16.40
C ILE A 168 2.86 -14.72 -15.84
N PHE A 169 2.83 -15.76 -15.03
CA PHE A 169 4.02 -16.44 -14.53
C PHE A 169 4.37 -17.61 -15.45
N GLU A 170 5.63 -17.71 -15.84
CA GLU A 170 6.14 -18.78 -16.71
C GLU A 170 7.47 -19.33 -16.17
N ARG A 171 7.61 -20.66 -16.20
CA ARG A 171 8.88 -21.36 -15.98
C ARG A 171 9.38 -21.95 -17.29
N THR A 172 10.69 -21.92 -17.48
CA THR A 172 11.36 -22.58 -18.61
C THR A 172 12.02 -23.89 -18.19
N ASP A 173 12.20 -24.13 -16.89
CA ASP A 173 12.77 -25.32 -16.28
C ASP A 173 11.79 -25.95 -15.27
N GLY A 174 11.07 -26.97 -15.72
CA GLY A 174 10.01 -27.63 -14.93
C GLY A 174 8.71 -26.80 -14.90
N GLY A 175 7.94 -26.94 -13.85
CA GLY A 175 6.69 -26.22 -13.66
C GLY A 175 6.41 -25.87 -12.20
N PHE A 176 5.23 -25.33 -11.98
CA PHE A 176 4.73 -24.90 -10.69
C PHE A 176 3.91 -26.01 -10.05
N SER A 177 4.15 -26.25 -8.77
CA SER A 177 3.16 -26.93 -7.93
C SER A 177 1.93 -26.03 -7.72
N VAL A 178 0.80 -26.65 -7.41
CA VAL A 178 -0.45 -25.91 -7.09
C VAL A 178 -0.28 -25.02 -5.85
N LYS A 179 0.60 -25.44 -4.93
CA LYS A 179 1.00 -24.65 -3.77
C LYS A 179 1.77 -23.39 -4.19
N GLU A 180 2.73 -23.51 -5.10
CA GLU A 180 3.45 -22.36 -5.65
C GLU A 180 2.51 -21.40 -6.40
N VAL A 181 1.54 -21.91 -7.16
CA VAL A 181 0.53 -21.05 -7.82
C VAL A 181 -0.19 -20.17 -6.79
N LYS A 182 -0.62 -20.75 -5.66
CA LYS A 182 -1.23 -20.01 -4.55
C LYS A 182 -0.25 -19.03 -3.91
N GLU A 183 0.94 -19.49 -3.54
CA GLU A 183 1.97 -18.68 -2.88
C GLU A 183 2.35 -17.46 -3.74
N LYS A 184 2.69 -17.67 -5.02
CA LYS A 184 3.04 -16.59 -5.96
C LYS A 184 1.89 -15.63 -6.20
N SER A 185 0.65 -16.13 -6.23
CA SER A 185 -0.53 -15.27 -6.36
C SER A 185 -0.70 -14.33 -5.16
N PHE A 186 -0.43 -14.81 -3.94
CA PHE A 186 -0.43 -13.98 -2.74
C PHE A 186 0.81 -13.09 -2.63
N GLU A 187 1.99 -13.55 -3.04
CA GLU A 187 3.22 -12.75 -3.04
C GLU A 187 3.06 -11.54 -3.96
N LEU A 188 2.53 -11.71 -5.17
CA LEU A 188 2.30 -10.58 -6.07
C LEU A 188 1.14 -9.68 -5.58
N SER A 189 0.07 -10.24 -5.02
CA SER A 189 -0.98 -9.45 -4.33
C SER A 189 -0.37 -8.56 -3.24
N THR A 190 0.53 -9.12 -2.43
CA THR A 190 1.23 -8.43 -1.34
C THR A 190 2.10 -7.29 -1.87
N LEU A 191 2.93 -7.54 -2.89
CA LEU A 191 3.76 -6.52 -3.52
C LEU A 191 2.90 -5.37 -4.08
N LEU A 192 1.86 -5.69 -4.84
CA LEU A 192 0.95 -4.70 -5.39
C LEU A 192 0.23 -3.90 -4.29
N SER A 193 -0.12 -4.54 -3.18
CA SER A 193 -0.72 -3.87 -2.02
C SER A 193 0.22 -2.93 -1.29
N VAL A 194 1.49 -3.31 -1.16
CA VAL A 194 2.53 -2.44 -0.59
C VAL A 194 2.73 -1.22 -1.50
N LEU A 195 2.93 -1.41 -2.80
CA LEU A 195 3.14 -0.33 -3.77
C LEU A 195 1.95 0.64 -3.84
N THR A 196 0.73 0.12 -3.90
CA THR A 196 -0.48 0.96 -4.01
C THR A 196 -0.93 1.53 -2.68
N ALA A 197 -0.39 1.06 -1.55
CA ALA A 197 -0.89 1.30 -0.20
C ALA A 197 -2.39 1.01 -0.06
N ASN A 198 -2.87 -0.04 -0.74
CA ASN A 198 -4.26 -0.48 -0.76
C ASN A 198 -4.33 -2.01 -0.91
N ALA A 199 -5.35 -2.63 -0.33
CA ALA A 199 -5.59 -4.06 -0.51
C ALA A 199 -5.89 -4.44 -1.96
N ILE A 200 -5.15 -5.38 -2.56
CA ILE A 200 -5.34 -5.88 -3.93
C ILE A 200 -5.74 -7.35 -3.88
N SER A 201 -7.02 -7.66 -4.14
CA SER A 201 -7.54 -9.04 -4.08
C SER A 201 -7.32 -9.81 -5.38
N ILE A 202 -7.14 -11.12 -5.27
CA ILE A 202 -7.17 -12.04 -6.43
C ILE A 202 -8.62 -12.06 -6.93
N ALA A 203 -8.82 -11.83 -8.23
CA ALA A 203 -10.13 -11.95 -8.87
C ALA A 203 -10.28 -13.31 -9.55
N ASN A 204 -9.27 -13.74 -10.32
CA ASN A 204 -9.29 -15.00 -11.04
C ASN A 204 -7.87 -15.56 -11.19
N VAL A 205 -7.74 -16.88 -11.24
CA VAL A 205 -6.49 -17.57 -11.54
C VAL A 205 -6.75 -18.67 -12.57
N TRP A 206 -5.86 -18.81 -13.55
CA TRP A 206 -5.89 -19.88 -14.53
C TRP A 206 -4.54 -20.56 -14.63
N VAL A 207 -4.53 -21.88 -14.76
CA VAL A 207 -3.31 -22.70 -14.86
C VAL A 207 -3.20 -23.33 -16.24
N GLY A 208 -2.00 -23.30 -16.81
CA GLY A 208 -1.67 -23.85 -18.11
C GLY A 208 -0.75 -25.07 -17.99
N CYS A 209 -1.18 -26.17 -18.58
CA CYS A 209 -0.43 -27.42 -18.61
C CYS A 209 -0.02 -27.69 -20.08
N GLY A 210 1.19 -27.27 -20.47
CA GLY A 210 1.66 -27.36 -21.87
C GLY A 210 0.93 -26.44 -22.85
N ALA A 211 0.72 -26.87 -24.10
CA ALA A 211 0.08 -26.07 -25.17
C ALA A 211 -1.47 -26.05 -25.12
N SER A 212 -2.06 -26.48 -24.00
CA SER A 212 -3.50 -26.57 -23.82
C SER A 212 -4.11 -25.21 -23.41
N TYR A 213 -5.45 -25.13 -23.42
CA TYR A 213 -6.18 -23.98 -22.88
C TYR A 213 -5.95 -23.86 -21.36
N ALA A 214 -5.75 -22.63 -20.86
CA ALA A 214 -5.56 -22.38 -19.44
C ALA A 214 -6.87 -22.61 -18.66
N MET A 215 -6.83 -23.47 -17.65
CA MET A 215 -8.00 -23.89 -16.87
C MET A 215 -8.18 -23.02 -15.62
N PRO A 216 -9.41 -22.56 -15.30
CA PRO A 216 -9.69 -21.86 -14.05
C PRO A 216 -9.34 -22.71 -12.83
N ILE A 217 -8.66 -22.11 -11.86
CA ILE A 217 -8.37 -22.72 -10.56
C ILE A 217 -8.84 -21.78 -9.44
N TYR A 218 -9.43 -22.36 -8.41
CA TYR A 218 -9.84 -21.70 -7.19
C TYR A 218 -9.06 -22.27 -6.00
N PHE A 219 -8.70 -21.39 -5.08
CA PHE A 219 -8.25 -21.71 -3.74
C PHE A 219 -8.78 -20.64 -2.79
N SER A 220 -8.92 -20.97 -1.50
CA SER A 220 -9.42 -19.97 -0.54
C SER A 220 -8.48 -18.78 -0.46
N ALA A 221 -9.03 -17.58 -0.63
CA ALA A 221 -8.32 -16.31 -0.56
C ALA A 221 -9.12 -15.26 0.21
N PHE A 222 -8.46 -14.14 0.54
CA PHE A 222 -9.13 -13.02 1.18
C PHE A 222 -10.28 -12.53 0.32
N ARG A 223 -11.39 -12.18 0.99
CA ARG A 223 -12.52 -11.55 0.34
C ARG A 223 -12.08 -10.30 -0.43
N LYS A 224 -12.78 -10.03 -1.53
CA LYS A 224 -12.63 -8.76 -2.24
C LYS A 224 -12.98 -7.63 -1.27
N VAL A 225 -12.15 -6.60 -1.25
CA VAL A 225 -12.49 -5.36 -0.53
C VAL A 225 -13.46 -4.61 -1.43
N ASP A 226 -14.67 -4.40 -0.95
CA ASP A 226 -15.68 -3.64 -1.67
C ASP A 226 -15.26 -2.17 -1.70
N ARG A 227 -15.21 -1.61 -2.90
CA ARG A 227 -14.90 -0.19 -3.10
C ARG A 227 -16.11 0.49 -3.71
N GLU A 228 -16.51 1.61 -3.12
CA GLU A 228 -17.63 2.41 -3.61
C GLU A 228 -17.41 2.94 -5.04
N SER A 229 -16.14 3.02 -5.49
CA SER A 229 -15.77 3.51 -6.82
C SER A 229 -16.02 2.47 -7.92
N SER A 230 -17.27 2.34 -8.36
CA SER A 230 -17.65 1.58 -9.56
C SER A 230 -17.20 2.23 -10.89
N ARG A 231 -16.45 3.34 -10.86
CA ARG A 231 -16.18 4.24 -12.00
C ARG A 231 -14.76 4.21 -12.58
N GLY A 232 -13.88 3.30 -12.18
CA GLY A 232 -12.50 3.27 -12.72
C GLY A 232 -11.63 4.44 -12.23
N GLU A 233 -11.69 4.71 -10.93
CA GLU A 233 -10.97 5.79 -10.27
C GLU A 233 -10.03 5.28 -9.16
N PHE A 234 -9.86 3.96 -9.04
CA PHE A 234 -8.97 3.34 -8.06
C PHE A 234 -7.52 3.81 -8.21
N TRP A 235 -7.07 4.09 -9.44
CA TRP A 235 -5.72 4.60 -9.68
C TRP A 235 -5.43 5.91 -8.93
N LEU A 236 -6.45 6.75 -8.66
CA LEU A 236 -6.30 7.97 -7.88
C LEU A 236 -5.88 7.65 -6.45
N SER A 237 -6.46 6.60 -5.87
CA SER A 237 -6.21 6.17 -4.49
C SER A 237 -4.88 5.41 -4.33
N CYS A 238 -4.20 5.06 -5.42
CA CYS A 238 -2.92 4.34 -5.37
C CYS A 238 -1.78 5.29 -4.98
N LEU A 239 -0.96 4.91 -4.01
CA LEU A 239 0.20 5.70 -3.58
C LEU A 239 1.26 5.75 -4.69
N ALA A 240 1.93 4.62 -5.00
CA ALA A 240 2.79 4.54 -6.17
C ALA A 240 1.95 4.55 -7.45
N GLN A 241 2.32 5.41 -8.39
CA GLN A 241 1.68 5.47 -9.70
C GLN A 241 2.39 4.51 -10.64
N ARG A 242 1.65 3.76 -11.46
CA ARG A 242 2.27 2.74 -12.33
C ARG A 242 3.40 3.30 -13.20
N HIS A 243 3.24 4.49 -13.78
CA HIS A 243 4.25 5.11 -14.64
C HIS A 243 5.57 5.43 -13.91
N SER A 244 5.58 5.56 -12.57
CA SER A 244 6.82 5.76 -11.81
C SER A 244 7.61 4.45 -11.60
N LEU A 245 7.11 3.33 -12.13
CA LEU A 245 7.70 2.00 -12.02
C LEU A 245 8.17 1.43 -13.38
N ASP A 246 7.87 2.08 -14.50
CA ASP A 246 8.05 1.54 -15.85
C ASP A 246 9.47 1.04 -16.13
N ASP A 247 10.47 1.75 -15.63
CA ASP A 247 11.90 1.46 -15.74
C ASP A 247 12.48 0.74 -14.51
N LYS A 248 11.64 0.44 -13.51
CA LYS A 248 12.07 -0.08 -12.20
C LYS A 248 11.56 -1.46 -11.87
N TRP A 249 10.62 -2.01 -12.64
CA TRP A 249 10.00 -3.30 -12.35
C TRP A 249 11.01 -4.39 -12.02
N GLN A 250 12.06 -4.58 -12.81
CA GLN A 250 13.09 -5.59 -12.52
C GLN A 250 13.75 -5.33 -11.15
N SER A 251 14.20 -4.10 -10.87
CA SER A 251 14.84 -3.76 -9.60
C SER A 251 13.93 -3.91 -8.38
N VAL A 252 12.62 -3.62 -8.53
CA VAL A 252 11.62 -3.80 -7.49
C VAL A 252 11.45 -5.29 -7.19
N PHE A 253 11.37 -6.13 -8.22
CA PHE A 253 11.25 -7.58 -8.07
C PHE A 253 12.51 -8.19 -7.46
N ASP A 254 13.70 -7.79 -7.91
CA ASP A 254 14.97 -8.26 -7.34
C ASP A 254 15.05 -7.97 -5.84
N ARG A 255 14.71 -6.74 -5.43
CA ARG A 255 14.66 -6.34 -4.01
C ARG A 255 13.57 -7.07 -3.25
N TYR A 256 12.39 -7.24 -3.84
CA TYR A 256 11.28 -7.94 -3.20
C TYR A 256 11.63 -9.39 -2.90
N TYR A 257 12.19 -10.11 -3.88
CA TYR A 257 12.54 -11.52 -3.73
C TYR A 257 13.78 -11.74 -2.85
N ALA A 258 14.70 -10.77 -2.76
CA ALA A 258 15.85 -10.81 -1.86
C ALA A 258 15.54 -10.44 -0.39
N SER A 259 14.37 -9.83 -0.13
CA SER A 259 14.03 -9.30 1.20
C SER A 259 13.45 -10.36 2.14
N ASN A 260 13.92 -10.37 3.38
CA ASN A 260 13.33 -11.19 4.45
C ASN A 260 11.94 -10.72 4.88
N TYR A 261 11.59 -9.45 4.63
CA TYR A 261 10.26 -8.89 4.94
C TYR A 261 9.15 -9.47 4.07
N ARG A 262 9.52 -10.03 2.91
CA ARG A 262 8.62 -10.61 1.91
C ARG A 262 7.60 -11.58 2.47
N LYS A 263 8.04 -12.48 3.36
CA LYS A 263 7.21 -13.58 3.89
C LYS A 263 6.53 -13.27 5.22
N THR A 264 6.90 -12.17 5.89
CA THR A 264 6.33 -11.81 7.21
C THR A 264 5.78 -10.40 7.21
N SER A 265 6.64 -9.39 7.26
CA SER A 265 6.26 -8.02 7.58
C SER A 265 5.44 -7.37 6.46
N TRP A 266 5.75 -7.64 5.19
CA TRP A 266 4.96 -7.13 4.06
C TRP A 266 3.61 -7.82 3.91
N VAL A 267 3.53 -9.13 4.16
CA VAL A 267 2.26 -9.87 4.20
C VAL A 267 1.35 -9.30 5.29
N ARG A 268 1.91 -9.03 6.48
CA ARG A 268 1.18 -8.40 7.59
C ARG A 268 0.75 -6.98 7.26
N LEU A 269 1.64 -6.18 6.65
CA LEU A 269 1.31 -4.80 6.23
C LEU A 269 0.15 -4.79 5.23
N ALA A 270 0.23 -5.60 4.17
CA ALA A 270 -0.84 -5.75 3.18
C ALA A 270 -2.14 -6.31 3.80
N GLY A 271 -2.02 -7.23 4.77
CA GLY A 271 -3.16 -7.74 5.54
C GLY A 271 -3.85 -6.66 6.37
N MET A 272 -3.08 -5.79 7.04
CA MET A 272 -3.63 -4.69 7.86
C MET A 272 -4.40 -3.65 7.04
N GLN A 273 -4.10 -3.50 5.74
CA GLN A 273 -4.86 -2.65 4.83
C GLN A 273 -6.28 -3.19 4.56
N ARG A 274 -6.57 -4.45 4.90
CA ARG A 274 -7.88 -5.12 4.76
C ARG A 274 -8.67 -5.16 6.07
N TYR A 275 -8.08 -4.71 7.17
CA TYR A 275 -8.64 -4.93 8.49
C TYR A 275 -9.82 -3.98 8.77
N GLU A 276 -11.02 -4.54 8.93
CA GLU A 276 -12.27 -3.82 9.22
C GLU A 276 -12.88 -4.14 10.60
N GLY A 277 -12.11 -4.78 11.50
CA GLY A 277 -12.59 -5.15 12.83
C GLY A 277 -12.44 -4.04 13.88
N PHE A 278 -12.42 -4.43 15.16
CA PHE A 278 -12.32 -3.51 16.30
C PHE A 278 -11.03 -2.68 16.28
N TRP A 279 -11.14 -1.41 16.66
CA TRP A 279 -10.03 -0.45 16.58
C TRP A 279 -8.85 -0.84 17.48
N GLU A 280 -9.10 -1.49 18.63
CA GLU A 280 -8.08 -2.00 19.55
C GLU A 280 -7.15 -3.00 18.86
N PHE A 281 -7.73 -3.91 18.07
CA PHE A 281 -6.97 -4.91 17.33
C PHE A 281 -6.28 -4.30 16.11
N LYS A 282 -6.85 -3.26 15.51
CA LYS A 282 -6.17 -2.48 14.46
C LYS A 282 -4.88 -1.87 15.00
N ILE A 283 -4.94 -1.28 16.20
CA ILE A 283 -3.76 -0.73 16.89
C ILE A 283 -2.78 -1.84 17.25
N LEU A 284 -3.25 -2.90 17.90
CA LEU A 284 -2.41 -4.03 18.28
C LEU A 284 -1.65 -4.58 17.08
N GLY A 285 -2.34 -4.74 15.93
CA GLY A 285 -1.74 -5.19 14.67
C GLY A 285 -0.66 -4.23 14.17
N TYR A 286 -0.97 -2.94 14.01
CA TYR A 286 0.00 -1.96 13.49
C TYR A 286 1.18 -1.71 14.43
N VAL A 287 0.97 -1.66 15.74
CA VAL A 287 2.04 -1.44 16.73
C VAL A 287 2.92 -2.68 16.86
N SER A 288 2.34 -3.89 16.79
CA SER A 288 3.13 -5.12 16.78
C SER A 288 3.97 -5.24 15.51
N LEU A 289 3.43 -4.82 14.36
CA LEU A 289 4.17 -4.74 13.11
C LEU A 289 5.28 -3.68 13.18
N LEU A 290 5.01 -2.52 13.78
CA LEU A 290 6.01 -1.49 14.03
C LEU A 290 7.17 -2.04 14.88
N ASP A 291 6.88 -2.77 15.97
CA ASP A 291 7.91 -3.41 16.82
C ASP A 291 8.76 -4.43 16.05
N GLU A 292 8.13 -5.21 15.15
CA GLU A 292 8.84 -6.15 14.26
C GLU A 292 9.79 -5.43 13.29
N TYR A 293 9.33 -4.35 12.65
CA TYR A 293 10.15 -3.54 11.75
C TYR A 293 11.35 -2.94 12.47
N VAL A 294 11.12 -2.23 13.58
CA VAL A 294 12.22 -1.55 14.30
C VAL A 294 13.19 -2.55 14.93
N SER A 295 12.72 -3.74 15.32
CA SER A 295 13.58 -4.84 15.75
C SER A 295 14.49 -5.33 14.62
N SER A 296 13.98 -5.39 13.39
CA SER A 296 14.75 -5.80 12.21
C SER A 296 15.81 -4.75 11.85
N TYR A 297 15.46 -3.46 11.88
CA TYR A 297 16.42 -2.36 11.71
C TYR A 297 17.55 -2.42 12.74
N ALA A 298 17.22 -2.60 14.02
CA ALA A 298 18.21 -2.73 15.09
C ALA A 298 19.12 -3.95 14.88
N ALA A 299 18.55 -5.08 14.44
CA ALA A 299 19.31 -6.29 14.14
C ALA A 299 20.28 -6.12 12.96
N MET A 300 19.85 -5.49 11.86
CA MET A 300 20.70 -5.21 10.69
C MET A 300 21.88 -4.29 11.05
N ALA A 301 21.66 -3.37 11.99
CA ALA A 301 22.70 -2.48 12.49
C ALA A 301 23.65 -3.11 13.53
N ASN A 302 23.49 -4.39 13.87
CA ASN A 302 24.17 -5.04 15.00
C ASN A 302 23.95 -4.35 16.36
N GLN A 303 22.90 -3.54 16.49
CA GLN A 303 22.51 -2.84 17.71
C GLN A 303 21.45 -3.66 18.45
N LYS A 304 21.83 -4.83 18.97
CA LYS A 304 20.87 -5.73 19.66
C LYS A 304 20.74 -5.46 21.15
N THR A 305 21.80 -4.94 21.76
CA THR A 305 21.88 -4.78 23.21
C THR A 305 22.38 -3.39 23.60
N THR A 306 21.92 -2.91 24.75
CA THR A 306 22.46 -1.73 25.42
C THR A 306 22.84 -2.09 26.86
N LYS A 307 23.65 -1.26 27.50
CA LYS A 307 23.95 -1.42 28.93
C LYS A 307 22.73 -1.01 29.74
N ALA A 308 22.23 -1.89 30.59
CA ALA A 308 21.10 -1.56 31.46
C ALA A 308 21.52 -0.46 32.46
N GLU A 309 20.94 0.74 32.36
CA GLU A 309 21.13 1.76 33.40
C GLU A 309 20.58 1.26 34.75
N SER A 310 21.43 1.26 35.77
CA SER A 310 21.04 0.88 37.13
C SER A 310 21.01 2.11 38.01
N LYS A 311 19.83 2.47 38.53
CA LYS A 311 19.68 3.56 39.52
C LYS A 311 20.61 3.37 40.72
N ARG A 312 20.93 2.13 41.07
CA ARG A 312 21.89 1.81 42.15
C ARG A 312 23.32 2.14 41.74
N VAL A 313 23.70 1.91 40.49
CA VAL A 313 25.00 2.29 39.92
C VAL A 313 25.13 3.80 39.81
N THR A 314 24.11 4.50 39.29
CA THR A 314 24.11 5.97 39.23
C THR A 314 24.25 6.57 40.63
N LYS A 315 23.46 6.08 41.58
CA LYS A 315 23.56 6.49 42.99
C LYS A 315 24.92 6.15 43.59
N PHE A 316 25.53 5.01 43.24
CA PHE A 316 26.87 4.65 43.68
C PHE A 316 27.92 5.63 43.16
N VAL A 317 27.89 5.96 41.87
CA VAL A 317 28.78 6.95 41.24
C VAL A 317 28.59 8.34 41.83
N GLU A 318 27.36 8.74 42.13
CA GLU A 318 27.07 10.00 42.84
C GLU A 318 27.61 10.00 44.27
N GLN A 319 27.46 8.90 45.01
CA GLN A 319 28.00 8.79 46.38
C GLN A 319 29.54 8.77 46.39
N LEU A 320 30.19 8.24 45.34
CA LEU A 320 31.65 8.32 45.18
C LEU A 320 32.14 9.78 45.10
N LYS A 321 31.36 10.68 44.52
CA LYS A 321 31.70 12.13 44.46
C LYS A 321 31.62 12.81 45.83
N LEU A 322 30.94 12.19 46.80
CA LEU A 322 30.72 12.73 48.14
C LEU A 322 31.67 12.13 49.20
N LEU A 323 32.67 11.37 48.78
CA LEU A 323 33.64 10.76 49.70
C LEU A 323 34.43 11.84 50.46
N LYS A 324 34.61 11.62 51.78
CA LYS A 324 35.38 12.51 52.66
C LYS A 324 36.83 12.72 52.21
N HIS A 325 37.38 11.75 51.48
CA HIS A 325 38.67 11.84 50.80
C HIS A 325 38.41 11.70 49.30
N PRO A 326 38.42 12.82 48.55
CA PRO A 326 38.10 12.79 47.12
C PRO A 326 39.10 11.92 46.36
N LEU A 327 38.56 11.09 45.47
CA LEU A 327 39.36 10.39 44.47
C LEU A 327 39.91 11.41 43.47
N ASN A 328 41.08 11.13 42.91
CA ASN A 328 41.53 11.89 41.74
C ASN A 328 40.72 11.48 40.49
N ASP A 329 40.71 12.31 39.45
CA ASP A 329 39.87 12.10 38.26
C ASP A 329 40.16 10.77 37.54
N ALA A 330 41.42 10.30 37.57
CA ALA A 330 41.79 9.02 36.98
C ALA A 330 41.19 7.84 37.76
N GLN A 331 41.33 7.86 39.09
CA GLN A 331 40.74 6.86 39.98
C GLN A 331 39.20 6.85 39.91
N PHE A 332 38.60 8.03 39.80
CA PHE A 332 37.15 8.15 39.64
C PHE A 332 36.68 7.49 38.34
N LYS A 333 37.33 7.79 37.21
CA LYS A 333 37.03 7.17 35.91
C LYS A 333 37.26 5.67 35.89
N ASP A 334 38.32 5.18 36.54
CA ASP A 334 38.62 3.75 36.64
C ASP A 334 37.53 3.01 37.42
N ILE A 335 37.09 3.56 38.55
CA ILE A 335 36.01 2.97 39.35
C ILE A 335 34.67 3.05 38.60
N GLU A 336 34.36 4.18 37.97
CA GLU A 336 33.16 4.33 37.14
C GLU A 336 33.11 3.29 36.00
N SER A 337 34.25 3.07 35.32
CA SER A 337 34.41 2.05 34.28
C SER A 337 34.24 0.63 34.84
N LEU A 338 34.84 0.32 35.99
CA LEU A 338 34.74 -0.98 36.64
C LEU A 338 33.30 -1.29 37.07
N VAL A 339 32.62 -0.32 37.69
CA VAL A 339 31.22 -0.44 38.10
C VAL A 339 30.33 -0.63 36.86
N GLY A 340 30.61 0.12 35.80
CA GLY A 340 29.93 -0.01 34.51
C GLY A 340 30.16 -1.33 33.78
N THR A 341 31.18 -2.10 34.17
CA THR A 341 31.51 -3.42 33.61
C THR A 341 30.92 -4.55 34.47
N VAL A 342 30.95 -4.41 35.79
CA VAL A 342 30.51 -5.43 36.75
C VAL A 342 29.00 -5.41 36.96
N PHE A 343 28.39 -4.22 37.01
CA PHE A 343 26.99 -4.07 37.45
C PHE A 343 26.01 -3.67 36.34
N LEU A 344 26.50 -3.21 35.18
CA LEU A 344 25.65 -2.92 34.03
C LEU A 344 25.73 -4.12 33.06
N MET A 345 24.80 -5.07 33.22
CA MET A 345 24.66 -6.17 32.29
C MET A 345 24.08 -5.67 30.97
N SER A 346 24.55 -6.23 29.85
CA SER A 346 23.92 -6.02 28.55
C SER A 346 22.49 -6.55 28.60
N ARG A 347 21.54 -5.74 28.14
CA ARG A 347 20.14 -6.13 27.95
C ARG A 347 19.72 -5.87 26.51
N ASP A 348 18.68 -6.56 26.07
CA ASP A 348 18.06 -6.26 24.79
C ASP A 348 17.51 -4.83 24.77
N LEU A 349 17.52 -4.22 23.58
CA LEU A 349 16.87 -2.93 23.38
C LEU A 349 15.36 -3.05 23.64
N THR A 350 14.81 -2.05 24.32
CA THR A 350 13.36 -1.89 24.46
C THR A 350 12.74 -1.49 23.14
N PHE A 351 11.41 -1.67 23.01
CA PHE A 351 10.68 -1.19 21.83
C PHE A 351 10.93 0.30 21.56
N ARG A 352 10.99 1.13 22.61
CA ARG A 352 11.27 2.56 22.49
C ARG A 352 12.67 2.83 21.91
N GLU A 353 13.70 2.15 22.40
CA GLU A 353 15.07 2.35 21.91
C GLU A 353 15.24 1.89 20.47
N LYS A 354 14.61 0.76 20.10
CA LYS A 354 14.58 0.29 18.71
C LYS A 354 13.88 1.29 17.80
N TYR A 355 12.75 1.84 18.26
CA TYR A 355 12.00 2.87 17.56
C TYR A 355 12.85 4.13 17.36
N ASP A 356 13.45 4.67 18.42
CA ASP A 356 14.31 5.85 18.35
C ASP A 356 15.49 5.64 17.39
N TYR A 357 16.05 4.43 17.37
CA TYR A 357 17.09 4.05 16.42
C TYR A 357 16.60 4.06 14.97
N ALA A 358 15.47 3.40 14.69
CA ALA A 358 14.89 3.37 13.34
C ALA A 358 14.48 4.77 12.85
N ILE A 359 13.93 5.61 13.73
CA ILE A 359 13.65 7.02 13.45
C ILE A 359 14.96 7.76 13.13
N GLY A 360 16.04 7.51 13.87
CA GLY A 360 17.36 8.11 13.57
C GLY A 360 17.94 7.75 12.19
N LEU A 361 17.52 6.64 11.59
CA LEU A 361 17.90 6.23 10.24
C LEU A 361 16.92 6.69 9.15
N THR A 362 15.72 7.14 9.55
CA THR A 362 14.67 7.57 8.63
C THR A 362 14.96 8.97 8.11
N ASP A 363 14.63 9.22 6.85
CA ASP A 363 14.80 10.55 6.24
C ASP A 363 14.08 11.64 7.03
N LYS A 364 14.80 12.73 7.33
CA LYS A 364 14.30 13.81 8.20
C LYS A 364 13.11 14.54 7.60
N ASP A 365 13.08 14.68 6.28
CA ASP A 365 11.98 15.38 5.63
C ASP A 365 10.71 14.55 5.71
N ILE A 366 10.82 13.24 5.50
CA ILE A 366 9.72 12.29 5.65
C ILE A 366 9.19 12.27 7.09
N LEU A 367 10.08 12.23 8.09
CA LEU A 367 9.67 12.30 9.49
C LEU A 367 8.90 13.58 9.82
N LYS A 368 9.35 14.72 9.26
CA LYS A 368 8.67 15.99 9.45
C LYS A 368 7.29 16.01 8.79
N VAL A 369 7.16 15.46 7.58
CA VAL A 369 5.84 15.31 6.91
C VAL A 369 4.89 14.43 7.73
N ILE A 370 5.37 13.25 8.18
CA ILE A 370 4.54 12.30 8.95
C ILE A 370 4.19 12.88 10.32
N ASN A 371 5.11 13.64 10.93
CA ASN A 371 4.94 14.34 12.19
C ASN A 371 4.46 13.40 13.32
N LEU A 372 5.07 12.22 13.46
CA LEU A 372 4.77 11.27 14.54
C LEU A 372 5.58 11.65 15.79
N THR A 373 4.90 12.13 16.83
CA THR A 373 5.56 12.67 18.02
C THR A 373 5.91 11.60 19.05
N ASN A 374 6.72 11.96 20.05
CA ASN A 374 7.03 11.07 21.17
C ASN A 374 5.80 10.75 22.03
N ASP A 375 4.87 11.69 22.14
CA ASP A 375 3.62 11.52 22.88
C ASP A 375 2.70 10.57 22.11
N ASP A 376 2.64 10.68 20.77
CA ASP A 376 1.91 9.75 19.91
C ASP A 376 2.40 8.31 20.11
N PHE A 377 3.73 8.11 20.06
CA PHE A 377 4.35 6.81 20.32
C PHE A 377 4.03 6.28 21.72
N SER A 378 4.15 7.14 22.74
CA SER A 378 3.91 6.76 24.13
C SER A 378 2.46 6.35 24.36
N LEU A 379 1.52 7.08 23.76
CA LEU A 379 0.09 6.79 23.78
C LEU A 379 -0.20 5.45 23.11
N ILE A 380 0.25 5.24 21.88
CA ILE A 380 -0.08 4.02 21.12
C ILE A 380 0.55 2.77 21.74
N LYS A 381 1.77 2.89 22.28
CA LYS A 381 2.43 1.80 23.01
C LYS A 381 1.65 1.44 24.27
N ARG A 382 1.20 2.43 25.04
CA ARG A 382 0.39 2.20 26.25
C ARG A 382 -0.91 1.47 25.93
N ILE A 383 -1.60 1.87 24.86
CA ILE A 383 -2.83 1.21 24.39
C ILE A 383 -2.51 -0.24 24.02
N ARG A 384 -1.48 -0.48 23.20
CA ARG A 384 -1.06 -1.84 22.81
C ARG A 384 -0.77 -2.72 24.02
N ASP A 385 -0.02 -2.22 24.99
CA ASP A 385 0.35 -3.00 26.18
C ASP A 385 -0.89 -3.36 27.01
N LYS A 386 -1.85 -2.44 27.17
CA LYS A 386 -3.12 -2.71 27.85
C LYS A 386 -3.97 -3.76 27.12
N VAL A 387 -4.18 -3.57 25.82
CA VAL A 387 -4.98 -4.49 24.99
C VAL A 387 -4.36 -5.90 24.98
N ALA A 388 -3.03 -6.01 24.87
CA ALA A 388 -2.33 -7.29 24.89
C ALA A 388 -2.47 -8.05 26.22
N HIS A 389 -2.77 -7.35 27.32
CA HIS A 389 -3.05 -7.94 28.63
C HIS A 389 -4.54 -8.16 28.90
N GLY A 390 -5.42 -7.86 27.93
CA GLY A 390 -6.88 -7.95 28.10
C GLY A 390 -7.47 -6.83 28.95
N ASP A 391 -6.69 -5.79 29.26
CA ASP A 391 -7.15 -4.61 29.99
C ASP A 391 -7.79 -3.59 29.06
N THR A 392 -8.79 -2.87 29.56
CA THR A 392 -9.35 -1.70 28.88
C THR A 392 -8.37 -0.52 28.94
N PRO A 393 -7.97 0.09 27.81
CA PRO A 393 -7.18 1.31 27.81
C PRO A 393 -7.96 2.45 28.43
N ASP A 394 -7.34 3.20 29.34
CA ASP A 394 -7.92 4.45 29.84
C ASP A 394 -7.73 5.56 28.79
N LEU A 395 -8.86 6.07 28.29
CA LEU A 395 -8.96 7.09 27.23
C LEU A 395 -9.66 8.36 27.71
N ALA A 396 -9.77 8.60 29.02
CA ALA A 396 -10.50 9.75 29.58
C ALA A 396 -10.16 11.10 28.91
N ASP A 397 -8.89 11.26 28.50
CA ASP A 397 -8.36 12.49 27.89
C ASP A 397 -8.01 12.35 26.40
N THR A 398 -8.43 11.29 25.71
CA THR A 398 -8.03 11.03 24.32
C THR A 398 -9.20 10.61 23.45
N SER A 399 -9.45 11.35 22.36
CA SER A 399 -10.50 10.99 21.41
C SER A 399 -10.09 9.82 20.52
N TYR A 400 -11.07 9.00 20.12
CA TYR A 400 -10.84 7.93 19.13
C TYR A 400 -10.31 8.44 17.79
N GLN A 401 -10.67 9.67 17.41
CA GLN A 401 -10.15 10.30 16.18
C GLN A 401 -8.65 10.54 16.27
N GLU A 402 -8.15 11.04 17.41
CA GLU A 402 -6.71 11.26 17.59
C GLU A 402 -5.92 9.95 17.46
N ILE A 403 -6.44 8.88 18.07
CA ILE A 403 -5.85 7.55 17.99
C ILE A 403 -5.83 7.05 16.54
N HIS A 404 -6.92 7.26 15.80
CA HIS A 404 -6.99 6.90 14.39
C HIS A 404 -5.93 7.62 13.55
N PHE A 405 -5.74 8.93 13.76
CA PHE A 405 -4.72 9.68 13.05
C PHE A 405 -3.29 9.20 13.36
N ILE A 406 -3.01 8.80 14.60
CA ILE A 406 -1.72 8.22 14.99
C ILE A 406 -1.48 6.88 14.28
N VAL A 407 -2.51 6.02 14.20
CA VAL A 407 -2.42 4.73 13.51
C VAL A 407 -2.14 4.91 12.02
N GLU A 408 -2.80 5.86 11.37
CA GLU A 408 -2.55 6.18 9.96
C GLU A 408 -1.13 6.73 9.73
N LYS A 409 -0.60 7.57 10.63
CA LYS A 409 0.80 8.01 10.59
C LYS A 409 1.77 6.83 10.68
N ILE A 410 1.49 5.86 11.56
CA ILE A 410 2.29 4.64 11.69
C ILE A 410 2.20 3.79 10.42
N ALA A 411 1.00 3.62 9.85
CA ALA A 411 0.81 2.91 8.59
C ALA A 411 1.56 3.58 7.43
N LEU A 412 1.55 4.92 7.37
CA LEU A 412 2.30 5.70 6.38
C LEU A 412 3.82 5.54 6.56
N LEU A 413 4.32 5.56 7.80
CA LEU A 413 5.73 5.34 8.11
C LEU A 413 6.21 3.94 7.69
N MET A 414 5.45 2.89 7.99
CA MET A 414 5.79 1.53 7.56
C MET A 414 5.67 1.36 6.04
N THR A 415 4.71 2.05 5.41
CA THR A 415 4.59 2.08 3.95
C THR A 415 5.81 2.76 3.33
N TYR A 416 6.30 3.85 3.91
CA TYR A 416 7.54 4.50 3.51
C TYR A 416 8.74 3.55 3.61
N TRP A 417 8.95 2.88 4.76
CA TRP A 417 10.05 1.94 4.91
C TRP A 417 9.97 0.79 3.89
N ALA A 418 8.78 0.24 3.65
CA ALA A 418 8.59 -0.77 2.63
C ALA A 418 8.93 -0.26 1.22
N HIS A 419 8.60 0.98 0.88
CA HIS A 419 8.98 1.58 -0.41
C HIS A 419 10.49 1.79 -0.52
N VAL A 420 11.16 2.23 0.55
CA VAL A 420 12.63 2.37 0.57
C VAL A 420 13.30 1.02 0.35
N ASP A 421 12.83 -0.03 1.02
CA ASP A 421 13.34 -1.39 0.85
C ASP A 421 13.12 -1.90 -0.60
N LEU A 422 12.03 -1.49 -1.25
CA LEU A 422 11.74 -1.74 -2.67
C LEU A 422 12.53 -0.84 -3.63
N GLY A 423 13.36 0.08 -3.12
CA GLY A 423 14.28 0.91 -3.90
C GLY A 423 13.78 2.31 -4.25
N PHE A 424 12.70 2.79 -3.62
CA PHE A 424 12.26 4.17 -3.78
C PHE A 424 13.14 5.13 -2.98
N SER A 425 13.46 6.28 -3.58
CA SER A 425 14.07 7.39 -2.86
C SER A 425 13.05 8.17 -2.02
N PRO A 426 13.48 8.93 -0.99
CA PRO A 426 12.60 9.83 -0.24
C PRO A 426 11.84 10.81 -1.14
N SER A 427 12.49 11.38 -2.16
CA SER A 427 11.85 12.31 -3.11
C SER A 427 10.76 11.65 -3.95
N GLU A 428 10.97 10.40 -4.37
CA GLU A 428 9.97 9.65 -5.14
C GLU A 428 8.75 9.32 -4.29
N PHE A 429 8.97 8.92 -3.03
CA PHE A 429 7.89 8.69 -2.08
C PHE A 429 7.11 9.97 -1.79
N SER A 430 7.77 11.10 -1.51
CA SER A 430 7.11 12.39 -1.27
C SER A 430 6.29 12.85 -2.47
N THR A 431 6.82 12.67 -3.69
CA THR A 431 6.10 13.00 -4.92
C THR A 431 4.87 12.11 -5.11
N ALA A 432 4.99 10.81 -4.82
CA ALA A 432 3.87 9.87 -4.87
C ALA A 432 2.79 10.23 -3.84
N LEU A 433 3.19 10.52 -2.60
CA LEU A 433 2.30 10.95 -1.52
C LEU A 433 1.58 12.26 -1.86
N MET A 434 2.24 13.21 -2.54
CA MET A 434 1.61 14.48 -2.91
C MET A 434 0.54 14.31 -4.01
N ARG A 435 0.72 13.34 -4.92
CA ARG A 435 -0.13 13.17 -6.11
C ARG A 435 -1.26 12.16 -5.96
N THR A 436 -1.33 11.46 -4.83
CA THR A 436 -2.35 10.44 -4.58
C THR A 436 -3.60 11.00 -3.91
N HIS A 437 -4.71 10.28 -4.04
CA HIS A 437 -5.92 10.43 -3.22
C HIS A 437 -6.03 9.29 -2.19
N ASN A 438 -4.93 8.58 -1.91
CA ASN A 438 -4.89 7.61 -0.82
C ASN A 438 -5.28 8.27 0.51
N HIS A 439 -6.11 7.59 1.31
CA HIS A 439 -6.56 8.07 2.62
C HIS A 439 -5.40 8.48 3.55
N LEU A 440 -4.26 7.78 3.48
CA LEU A 440 -3.07 8.10 4.29
C LEU A 440 -2.54 9.51 4.04
N ARG A 441 -2.73 10.08 2.83
CA ARG A 441 -2.36 11.48 2.52
C ARG A 441 -3.28 12.48 3.20
N PHE A 442 -4.56 12.15 3.34
CA PHE A 442 -5.58 13.08 3.82
C PHE A 442 -5.65 13.21 5.33
N ASN A 443 -4.84 12.45 6.06
CA ASN A 443 -4.69 12.60 7.49
C ASN A 443 -4.40 14.08 7.86
N PRO A 444 -5.24 14.71 8.71
CA PRO A 444 -5.15 16.15 8.99
C PRO A 444 -3.96 16.52 9.88
N LYS A 445 -3.27 15.55 10.47
CA LYS A 445 -2.14 15.74 11.39
C LYS A 445 -0.77 15.63 10.71
N LEU A 446 -0.75 15.45 9.38
CA LEU A 446 0.47 15.54 8.56
C LEU A 446 0.87 16.99 8.32
N ASP A 447 2.16 17.25 8.20
CA ASP A 447 2.69 18.55 7.79
C ASP A 447 2.60 18.70 6.27
N LYS A 448 1.40 19.06 5.79
CA LYS A 448 1.11 19.24 4.36
C LYS A 448 1.92 20.39 3.76
N ILE A 449 2.09 21.48 4.50
CA ILE A 449 2.87 22.65 4.06
C ILE A 449 4.32 22.22 3.79
N TYR A 450 4.90 21.42 4.69
CA TYR A 450 6.25 20.90 4.49
C TYR A 450 6.33 19.91 3.32
N LEU A 451 5.33 19.04 3.14
CA LEU A 451 5.25 18.16 1.97
C LEU A 451 5.23 18.96 0.66
N GLU A 452 4.44 20.03 0.61
CA GLU A 452 4.36 20.90 -0.57
C GLU A 452 5.68 21.64 -0.84
N ARG A 453 6.42 21.99 0.22
CA ARG A 453 7.76 22.57 0.12
C ARG A 453 8.77 21.60 -0.48
N ILE A 454 8.89 20.40 0.09
CA ILE A 454 9.93 19.44 -0.37
C ILE A 454 9.61 18.85 -1.75
N THR A 455 8.35 18.89 -2.18
CA THR A 455 7.93 18.45 -3.53
C THR A 455 7.88 19.58 -4.55
N ASN A 456 8.13 20.83 -4.14
CA ASN A 456 7.97 22.02 -4.96
C ASN A 456 6.58 22.11 -5.63
N SER A 457 5.53 21.63 -4.97
CA SER A 457 4.16 21.68 -5.49
C SER A 457 3.46 23.01 -5.20
N ALA A 458 4.03 23.81 -4.30
CA ALA A 458 3.58 25.16 -3.97
C ALA A 458 4.75 26.14 -4.00
N GLN A 459 4.43 27.42 -4.19
CA GLN A 459 5.43 28.48 -4.13
C GLN A 459 5.46 29.08 -2.72
N PHE A 460 6.66 29.32 -2.20
CA PHE A 460 6.88 29.95 -0.89
C PHE A 460 7.61 31.27 -1.13
N ILE A 461 7.02 32.38 -0.70
CA ILE A 461 7.58 33.71 -0.97
C ILE A 461 7.62 34.52 0.33
N PRO A 462 8.82 34.91 0.79
CA PRO A 462 8.98 35.86 1.88
C PRO A 462 8.38 37.21 1.50
N VAL A 463 7.62 37.82 2.42
CA VAL A 463 6.97 39.12 2.22
C VAL A 463 7.23 40.07 3.39
N SER A 464 7.00 41.36 3.14
CA SER A 464 7.03 42.37 4.20
C SER A 464 5.96 42.09 5.27
N GLU A 465 6.20 42.55 6.50
CA GLU A 465 5.25 42.44 7.61
C GLU A 465 3.90 43.05 7.25
N GLU A 466 3.92 44.23 6.60
CA GLU A 466 2.71 44.94 6.16
C GLU A 466 1.85 44.09 5.22
N LEU A 467 2.48 43.44 4.22
CA LEU A 467 1.76 42.58 3.29
C LEU A 467 1.26 41.30 3.98
N PHE A 468 2.08 40.71 4.84
CA PHE A 468 1.69 39.52 5.59
C PHE A 468 0.47 39.79 6.48
N VAL A 469 0.52 40.86 7.28
CA VAL A 469 -0.56 41.27 8.18
C VAL A 469 -1.86 41.50 7.41
N LYS A 470 -1.82 42.14 6.22
CA LYS A 470 -3.00 42.33 5.37
C LYS A 470 -3.72 41.01 5.04
N PHE A 471 -2.98 39.93 4.76
CA PHE A 471 -3.60 38.63 4.45
C PHE A 471 -3.89 37.80 5.71
N ALA A 472 -3.11 37.96 6.77
CA ALA A 472 -3.33 37.30 8.05
C ALA A 472 -4.60 37.82 8.75
N SER A 473 -4.87 39.13 8.67
CA SER A 473 -6.08 39.78 9.23
C SER A 473 -7.37 39.44 8.48
N GLY A 474 -7.26 38.93 7.25
CA GLY A 474 -8.39 38.63 6.37
C GLY A 474 -8.80 39.79 5.44
N ASP A 475 -8.04 40.89 5.42
CA ASP A 475 -8.31 42.03 4.52
C ASP A 475 -7.90 41.73 3.06
N GLY A 476 -7.02 40.75 2.84
CA GLY A 476 -6.62 40.27 1.51
C GLY A 476 -7.45 39.07 1.01
N PRO A 477 -7.61 38.90 -0.32
CA PRO A 477 -8.33 37.75 -0.87
C PRO A 477 -7.53 36.45 -0.72
N ILE A 478 -8.10 35.44 -0.05
CA ILE A 478 -7.46 34.13 0.09
C ILE A 478 -7.48 33.34 -1.22
N ILE A 479 -8.42 33.64 -2.13
CA ILE A 479 -8.61 32.91 -3.38
C ILE A 479 -8.35 33.81 -4.59
N ASN A 480 -7.55 33.34 -5.55
CA ASN A 480 -7.19 34.05 -6.78
C ASN A 480 -6.61 35.44 -6.48
N ALA A 481 -5.66 35.51 -5.55
CA ALA A 481 -4.96 36.76 -5.24
C ALA A 481 -4.09 37.17 -6.43
N CYS A 482 -3.94 38.48 -6.66
CA CYS A 482 -3.16 39.02 -7.78
C CYS A 482 -2.02 39.87 -7.23
N PHE A 483 -0.81 39.62 -7.70
CA PHE A 483 0.40 40.30 -7.25
C PHE A 483 1.19 40.84 -8.44
N THR A 484 1.86 41.97 -8.23
CA THR A 484 3.02 42.35 -9.03
C THR A 484 4.29 41.92 -8.33
N GLN A 485 5.29 41.48 -9.10
CA GLN A 485 6.60 41.11 -8.61
C GLN A 485 7.64 42.02 -9.23
N SER A 486 8.34 42.78 -8.40
CA SER A 486 9.37 43.70 -8.88
C SER A 486 10.64 42.94 -9.30
N LEU A 487 11.59 43.64 -9.96
CA LEU A 487 12.88 43.07 -10.38
C LEU A 487 13.72 42.50 -9.23
N ASN A 488 13.53 42.99 -7.99
CA ASN A 488 14.21 42.47 -6.80
C ASN A 488 13.53 41.20 -6.22
N GLY A 489 12.43 40.74 -6.82
CA GLY A 489 11.63 39.60 -6.38
C GLY A 489 10.55 39.91 -5.35
N GLU A 490 10.45 41.16 -4.87
CA GLU A 490 9.46 41.63 -3.91
C GLU A 490 8.05 41.60 -4.50
N LEU A 491 7.12 41.03 -3.74
CA LEU A 491 5.71 40.98 -4.10
C LEU A 491 4.95 42.17 -3.52
N THR A 492 4.06 42.72 -4.35
CA THR A 492 3.06 43.70 -3.92
C THR A 492 1.69 43.22 -4.40
N TYR A 493 0.71 43.25 -3.51
CA TYR A 493 -0.66 42.89 -3.90
C TYR A 493 -1.28 43.99 -4.80
N SER A 494 -1.91 43.57 -5.90
CA SER A 494 -2.50 44.48 -6.89
C SER A 494 -4.03 44.38 -6.89
N GLU A 495 -4.67 45.43 -6.37
CA GLU A 495 -6.12 45.61 -6.45
C GLU A 495 -6.59 45.76 -7.91
N GLU A 496 -5.77 46.36 -8.76
CA GLU A 496 -6.06 46.56 -10.19
C GLU A 496 -6.22 45.22 -10.91
N TYR A 497 -5.21 44.34 -10.83
CA TYR A 497 -5.29 43.02 -11.46
C TYR A 497 -6.38 42.15 -10.82
N LYS A 498 -6.64 42.31 -9.52
CA LYS A 498 -7.77 41.62 -8.88
C LYS A 498 -9.12 42.06 -9.46
N ALA A 499 -9.32 43.37 -9.65
CA ALA A 499 -10.53 43.89 -10.28
C ALA A 499 -10.69 43.39 -11.73
N MET A 500 -9.59 43.31 -12.48
CA MET A 500 -9.59 42.73 -13.84
C MET A 500 -9.99 41.25 -13.83
N TYR A 501 -9.47 40.46 -12.88
CA TYR A 501 -9.86 39.06 -12.70
C TYR A 501 -11.36 38.92 -12.40
N GLU A 502 -11.89 39.75 -11.50
CA GLU A 502 -13.31 39.72 -11.14
C GLU A 502 -14.23 40.16 -12.27
N ALA A 503 -13.80 41.11 -13.11
CA ALA A 503 -14.52 41.47 -14.32
C ALA A 503 -14.53 40.29 -15.32
N TRP A 504 -13.37 39.66 -15.53
CA TRP A 504 -13.22 38.54 -16.46
C TRP A 504 -14.03 37.30 -16.08
N ILE A 505 -14.14 36.96 -14.80
CA ILE A 505 -14.96 35.82 -14.36
C ILE A 505 -16.47 36.10 -14.49
N LYS A 506 -16.88 37.36 -14.42
CA LYS A 506 -18.28 37.79 -14.57
C LYS A 506 -18.69 37.95 -16.04
N ASP A 507 -17.73 38.14 -16.94
CA ASP A 507 -17.99 38.29 -18.38
C ASP A 507 -18.36 36.94 -19.05
N ARG A 508 -19.65 36.76 -19.32
CA ARG A 508 -20.18 35.60 -20.04
C ARG A 508 -19.98 35.66 -21.56
N SER A 509 -19.59 36.81 -22.08
CA SER A 509 -19.36 37.06 -23.52
C SER A 509 -17.90 37.00 -23.92
N ARG A 510 -17.01 36.64 -22.99
CA ARG A 510 -15.56 36.62 -23.20
C ARG A 510 -15.16 35.75 -24.38
N ALA A 511 -14.32 36.29 -25.25
CA ALA A 511 -13.78 35.59 -26.42
C ALA A 511 -12.70 34.56 -26.05
N SER A 512 -12.08 34.68 -24.87
CA SER A 512 -11.03 33.77 -24.39
C SER A 512 -11.30 33.29 -22.96
N ASN A 513 -10.97 32.01 -22.74
CA ASN A 513 -10.98 31.37 -21.42
C ASN A 513 -9.62 31.45 -20.70
N LYS A 514 -8.66 32.24 -21.21
CA LYS A 514 -7.37 32.46 -20.56
C LYS A 514 -7.38 33.81 -19.85
N ILE A 515 -7.12 33.80 -18.54
CA ILE A 515 -7.08 35.01 -17.72
C ILE A 515 -5.97 35.99 -18.15
N ILE A 516 -4.86 35.47 -18.70
CA ILE A 516 -3.75 36.31 -19.15
C ILE A 516 -4.16 37.34 -20.21
N ASP A 517 -5.11 36.98 -21.08
CA ASP A 517 -5.62 37.87 -22.12
C ASP A 517 -6.39 39.04 -21.50
N ALA A 518 -7.06 38.79 -20.38
CA ALA A 518 -7.75 39.84 -19.63
C ALA A 518 -6.76 40.78 -18.95
N PHE A 519 -5.64 40.27 -18.43
CA PHE A 519 -4.57 41.08 -17.83
C PHE A 519 -3.78 41.90 -18.85
N GLY A 520 -3.81 41.54 -20.13
CA GLY A 520 -3.09 42.28 -21.18
C GLY A 520 -1.57 42.21 -21.05
N VAL A 521 -1.05 41.16 -20.39
CA VAL A 521 0.39 40.97 -20.14
C VAL A 521 0.97 39.89 -21.05
N ALA A 522 2.25 40.03 -21.38
CA ALA A 522 2.96 39.04 -22.18
C ALA A 522 3.13 37.71 -21.40
N PRO A 523 3.04 36.53 -22.06
CA PRO A 523 3.14 35.21 -21.41
C PRO A 523 4.36 35.02 -20.50
N GLU A 524 5.49 35.63 -20.84
CA GLU A 524 6.75 35.48 -20.12
C GLU A 524 6.75 36.22 -18.77
N ARG A 525 5.85 37.21 -18.62
CA ARG A 525 5.67 38.02 -17.41
C ARG A 525 4.60 37.48 -16.47
N PHE A 526 3.91 36.42 -16.84
CA PHE A 526 2.76 35.89 -16.12
C PHE A 526 3.06 34.52 -15.51
N SER A 527 2.71 34.35 -14.24
CA SER A 527 2.71 33.05 -13.57
C SER A 527 1.39 32.83 -12.86
N ALA A 528 0.75 31.68 -13.11
CA ALA A 528 -0.40 31.20 -12.35
C ALA A 528 0.08 30.10 -11.40
N VAL A 529 -0.18 30.29 -10.11
CA VAL A 529 0.27 29.42 -9.03
C VAL A 529 -0.95 28.81 -8.36
N GLY A 530 -1.01 27.48 -8.26
CA GLY A 530 -2.13 26.77 -7.64
C GLY A 530 -2.21 26.99 -6.13
N SER A 531 -1.07 26.85 -5.44
CA SER A 531 -0.92 27.10 -4.00
C SER A 531 0.27 28.02 -3.77
N LEU A 532 0.04 29.14 -3.08
CA LEU A 532 1.07 30.12 -2.72
C LEU A 532 1.06 30.33 -1.22
N TYR A 533 2.24 30.24 -0.60
CA TYR A 533 2.46 30.54 0.81
C TYR A 533 3.23 31.85 0.95
N LEU A 534 2.62 32.81 1.66
CA LEU A 534 3.30 34.02 2.10
C LEU A 534 4.01 33.73 3.42
N GLU A 535 5.28 34.13 3.53
CA GLU A 535 6.11 33.87 4.71
C GLU A 535 6.57 35.17 5.37
N HIS A 536 6.41 35.26 6.68
CA HIS A 536 6.98 36.34 7.48
C HIS A 536 7.48 35.79 8.83
N GLY A 537 8.80 35.77 9.01
CA GLY A 537 9.41 35.07 10.14
C GLY A 537 9.07 33.58 10.13
N ASP A 538 8.51 33.08 11.25
CA ASP A 538 8.04 31.69 11.39
C ASP A 538 6.56 31.51 11.02
N GLU A 539 5.88 32.60 10.64
CA GLU A 539 4.46 32.58 10.29
C GLU A 539 4.24 32.38 8.79
N ILE A 540 3.19 31.62 8.46
CA ILE A 540 2.86 31.24 7.08
C ILE A 540 1.37 31.49 6.84
N LYS A 541 1.04 32.09 5.69
CA LYS A 541 -0.33 32.25 5.21
C LYS A 541 -0.51 31.60 3.85
N GLU A 542 -1.42 30.63 3.77
CA GLU A 542 -1.79 29.96 2.53
C GLU A 542 -2.79 30.78 1.70
N LEU A 543 -2.57 30.81 0.39
CA LEU A 543 -3.45 31.37 -0.62
C LEU A 543 -3.75 30.30 -1.68
N HIS A 544 -5.01 30.22 -2.11
CA HIS A 544 -5.50 29.24 -3.08
C HIS A 544 -5.72 29.90 -4.44
N GLY A 545 -4.84 29.60 -5.40
CA GLY A 545 -4.79 30.30 -6.68
C GLY A 545 -4.20 31.70 -6.49
N ALA A 546 -3.07 31.95 -7.14
CA ALA A 546 -2.45 33.26 -7.19
C ALA A 546 -1.94 33.56 -8.60
N TYR A 547 -2.04 34.82 -9.00
CA TYR A 547 -1.49 35.32 -10.25
C TYR A 547 -0.38 36.30 -9.95
N ILE A 548 0.81 36.05 -10.50
CA ILE A 548 2.00 36.88 -10.31
C ILE A 548 2.36 37.49 -11.65
N ILE A 549 2.35 38.83 -11.72
CA ILE A 549 2.74 39.62 -12.87
C ILE A 549 4.13 40.22 -12.59
N ARG A 550 5.12 39.87 -13.40
CA ARG A 550 6.49 40.35 -13.23
C ARG A 550 6.68 41.70 -13.91
N ASP A 551 7.28 42.63 -13.18
CA ASP A 551 7.76 43.90 -13.74
C ASP A 551 9.05 43.66 -14.55
N VAL A 552 9.28 44.50 -15.57
CA VAL A 552 10.45 44.44 -16.47
C VAL A 552 11.35 45.62 -16.20
#